data_AF-A0A367GLL2-F1
#
_entry.id   AF-A0A367GLL2-F1
#
_cell.length_a   1.000
_cell.length_b   1.000
_cell.length_c   1.000
_cell.angle_alpha   90.00
_cell.angle_beta   90.00
_cell.angle_gamma   90.00
#
_symmetry.space_group_name_H-M   'P 1'
#
loop_
_entity.id
_entity.type
_entity.pdbx_description
1 polymer ?
#
loop_
_entity_poly.entity_id
_entity_poly.type
_entity_poly.pdbx_seq_one_letter_code
_entity_poly.pdbx_strand_id
1 'polypeptide(L)'
;MTSFKPFNKAGALAAAAFACLFAAACNNGSHATDEGKIDPDSATKMIVKKAPLWAEMLKHDTGWIGADGIYAVSLTGKETSDTAGAAGSMFWFSDCIYGTIEADTLKKGWGMGHNSVGMFTGGRPDPSKITFYHGDANKDKTASMFEPKTPNTKPGDYYWLGDGVFNHAMDSTIYITAYRIRNVPGRVFPFEEVGVAYIAIPKGSKPPFKDQRQIDAPLFVNDPGAHTMFGTCLMPNTKGAEAPNPDGYIYVYGVKSPNNQLVVARVKDSEFEDFTKWGFWDGANWGTDIRKCAGILEHVSNEMSVSFMNDGTGRVIATYQYDSNKPDIYVAVGASPKGPFFPPKKVWHTPEIYEDIDFYTYNAKAYPHLSAPGELLISYNVNAFDFERKMTMHPHHLRPRFITVKY
;
A
#
# COMPACT_ATOMS: atom_id res chain seq x y z
N MET A 1 43.17 -44.25 4.68
CA MET A 1 43.79 -44.70 5.93
C MET A 1 42.78 -44.53 7.05
N THR A 2 42.39 -45.64 7.69
CA THR A 2 42.06 -45.79 9.14
C THR A 2 41.41 -44.59 9.86
N SER A 3 40.09 -44.62 10.14
CA SER A 3 39.44 -45.14 11.36
C SER A 3 39.83 -44.42 12.67
N PHE A 4 38.86 -43.84 13.40
CA PHE A 4 38.47 -44.24 14.77
C PHE A 4 37.39 -43.32 15.40
N LYS A 5 36.60 -43.93 16.31
CA LYS A 5 35.48 -43.40 17.13
C LYS A 5 35.87 -42.26 18.09
N PRO A 6 34.88 -41.66 18.78
CA PRO A 6 34.87 -41.82 20.24
C PRO A 6 33.51 -42.18 20.87
N PHE A 7 33.60 -42.77 22.06
CA PHE A 7 32.54 -43.16 23.00
C PHE A 7 32.62 -42.22 24.23
N ASN A 8 31.48 -41.71 24.73
CA ASN A 8 30.93 -41.79 26.11
C ASN A 8 31.82 -41.43 27.34
N LYS A 9 31.42 -40.76 28.45
CA LYS A 9 30.23 -40.72 29.36
C LYS A 9 30.45 -39.51 30.33
N ALA A 10 29.51 -38.95 31.11
CA ALA A 10 28.62 -39.47 32.19
C ALA A 10 27.56 -38.38 32.55
N GLY A 11 26.32 -38.59 33.03
CA GLY A 11 25.74 -39.43 34.12
C GLY A 11 25.58 -38.56 35.40
N ALA A 12 24.49 -38.47 36.20
CA ALA A 12 23.20 -39.16 36.39
C ALA A 12 22.25 -38.27 37.26
N LEU A 13 20.91 -38.45 37.24
CA LEU A 13 19.97 -38.90 38.33
C LEU A 13 18.64 -38.10 38.16
N ALA A 14 17.43 -38.47 38.57
CA ALA A 14 16.69 -39.70 38.89
C ALA A 14 15.23 -39.27 39.22
N ALA A 15 14.25 -40.18 39.03
CA ALA A 15 12.86 -40.25 39.58
C ALA A 15 11.84 -40.52 38.46
N ALA A 16 10.71 -41.20 38.61
CA ALA A 16 10.16 -42.23 39.50
C ALA A 16 8.79 -42.58 38.87
N ALA A 17 8.30 -43.82 39.06
CA ALA A 17 7.15 -44.41 38.35
C ALA A 17 5.77 -43.82 38.71
N PHE A 18 4.75 -44.02 37.85
CA PHE A 18 3.51 -44.74 38.19
C PHE A 18 2.64 -45.04 36.96
N ALA A 19 1.84 -46.11 37.08
CA ALA A 19 1.24 -46.90 36.01
C ALA A 19 -0.25 -46.63 35.74
N CYS A 20 -0.70 -47.10 34.57
CA CYS A 20 -2.01 -47.66 34.20
C CYS A 20 -3.32 -46.90 34.52
N LEU A 21 -4.16 -46.69 33.50
CA LEU A 21 -5.41 -47.46 33.30
C LEU A 21 -6.20 -46.96 32.08
N PHE A 22 -6.40 -47.87 31.12
CA PHE A 22 -7.51 -47.82 30.17
C PHE A 22 -8.80 -48.15 30.95
N ALA A 23 -9.81 -47.30 30.84
CA ALA A 23 -11.20 -47.66 31.16
C ALA A 23 -12.12 -47.07 30.10
N ALA A 24 -12.73 -47.97 29.33
CA ALA A 24 -13.94 -47.69 28.57
C ALA A 24 -15.12 -47.57 29.54
N ALA A 25 -15.95 -46.54 29.37
CA ALA A 25 -17.30 -46.51 29.89
C ALA A 25 -18.20 -45.82 28.87
N CYS A 26 -19.07 -46.62 28.25
CA CYS A 26 -20.29 -46.12 27.62
C CYS A 26 -21.23 -45.61 28.72
N ASN A 27 -21.77 -44.39 28.60
CA ASN A 27 -23.22 -44.23 28.67
C ASN A 27 -23.71 -42.82 28.29
N ASN A 28 -24.79 -42.86 27.52
CA ASN A 28 -25.92 -41.93 27.42
C ASN A 28 -25.70 -40.49 26.98
N GLY A 29 -26.22 -40.24 25.77
CA GLY A 29 -26.47 -38.91 25.25
C GLY A 29 -27.42 -38.12 26.14
N SER A 30 -27.06 -36.86 26.29
CA SER A 30 -28.00 -35.76 26.38
C SER A 30 -27.52 -34.72 25.38
N HIS A 31 -28.31 -34.48 24.34
CA HIS A 31 -28.20 -33.29 23.51
C HIS A 31 -28.35 -32.06 24.42
N ALA A 32 -27.22 -31.51 24.88
CA ALA A 32 -27.16 -30.15 25.35
C ALA A 32 -26.76 -29.31 24.15
N THR A 33 -27.71 -28.53 23.66
CA THR A 33 -27.47 -27.41 22.74
C THR A 33 -26.52 -26.45 23.45
N ASP A 34 -25.23 -26.55 23.13
CA ASP A 34 -24.27 -25.50 23.47
C ASP A 34 -24.63 -24.31 22.58
N GLU A 35 -25.58 -23.50 23.06
CA GLU A 35 -25.76 -22.14 22.58
C GLU A 35 -24.44 -21.44 22.85
N GLY A 36 -23.57 -21.46 21.83
CA GLY A 36 -22.22 -20.96 21.89
C GLY A 36 -22.21 -19.57 22.49
N LYS A 37 -21.81 -19.49 23.76
CA LYS A 37 -21.41 -18.23 24.38
C LYS A 37 -20.26 -17.73 23.52
N ILE A 38 -20.55 -16.71 22.71
CA ILE A 38 -19.54 -15.95 21.99
C ILE A 38 -18.58 -15.46 23.06
N ASP A 39 -17.35 -15.98 23.03
CA ASP A 39 -16.25 -15.49 23.84
C ASP A 39 -16.16 -13.97 23.62
N PRO A 40 -16.38 -13.12 24.65
CA PRO A 40 -16.26 -11.68 24.50
C PRO A 40 -14.87 -11.25 24.00
N ASP A 41 -13.85 -12.08 24.22
CA ASP A 41 -12.47 -11.89 23.71
C ASP A 41 -12.28 -12.38 22.26
N SER A 42 -13.27 -13.05 21.65
CA SER A 42 -13.23 -13.33 20.21
C SER A 42 -13.52 -12.08 19.37
N ALA A 43 -14.20 -11.09 19.95
CA ALA A 43 -14.49 -9.80 19.32
C ALA A 43 -13.29 -8.84 19.31
N THR A 44 -12.18 -9.20 19.99
CA THR A 44 -10.96 -8.37 20.10
C THR A 44 -9.75 -8.96 19.34
N LYS A 45 -9.93 -10.10 18.66
CA LYS A 45 -8.86 -10.78 17.92
C LYS A 45 -8.78 -10.27 16.49
N MET A 46 -7.57 -9.87 16.09
CA MET A 46 -7.27 -9.63 14.69
C MET A 46 -7.28 -10.94 13.91
N ILE A 47 -8.05 -11.00 12.83
CA ILE A 47 -8.12 -12.17 11.95
C ILE A 47 -7.58 -11.76 10.59
N VAL A 48 -6.56 -12.48 10.12
CA VAL A 48 -5.89 -12.20 8.84
C VAL A 48 -6.13 -13.34 7.86
N LYS A 49 -6.52 -13.01 6.63
CA LYS A 49 -6.79 -13.98 5.56
C LYS A 49 -6.18 -13.51 4.25
N LYS A 50 -5.73 -14.45 3.41
CA LYS A 50 -5.41 -14.13 2.01
C LYS A 50 -6.70 -13.72 1.27
N ALA A 51 -6.58 -12.75 0.36
CA ALA A 51 -7.67 -12.28 -0.50
C ALA A 51 -7.30 -12.47 -1.99
N PRO A 52 -7.08 -13.72 -2.44
CA PRO A 52 -6.45 -14.01 -3.73
C PRO A 52 -7.25 -13.50 -4.92
N LEU A 53 -8.58 -13.38 -4.80
CA LEU A 53 -9.43 -12.91 -5.89
C LEU A 53 -9.09 -11.49 -6.35
N TRP A 54 -8.60 -10.61 -5.44
CA TRP A 54 -8.11 -9.29 -5.81
C TRP A 54 -6.82 -9.37 -6.65
N ALA A 55 -5.90 -10.28 -6.30
CA ALA A 55 -4.70 -10.51 -7.10
C ALA A 55 -5.05 -11.11 -8.47
N GLU A 56 -6.01 -12.05 -8.53
CA GLU A 56 -6.47 -12.67 -9.78
C GLU A 56 -7.21 -11.70 -10.70
N MET A 57 -7.94 -10.71 -10.15
CA MET A 57 -8.54 -9.63 -10.93
C MET A 57 -7.50 -8.83 -11.73
N LEU A 58 -6.26 -8.76 -11.25
CA LEU A 58 -5.14 -8.06 -11.88
C LEU A 58 -4.26 -8.99 -12.74
N LYS A 59 -4.64 -10.26 -12.94
CA LYS A 59 -3.83 -11.22 -13.69
C LYS A 59 -4.19 -11.21 -15.17
N HIS A 60 -3.19 -11.00 -16.03
CA HIS A 60 -3.33 -11.01 -17.48
C HIS A 60 -2.18 -11.79 -18.11
N ASP A 61 -2.45 -12.41 -19.26
CA ASP A 61 -1.44 -13.08 -20.07
C ASP A 61 -1.00 -12.22 -21.27
N THR A 62 -1.73 -11.15 -21.59
CA THR A 62 -1.43 -10.29 -22.74
C THR A 62 -1.72 -8.82 -22.46
N GLY A 63 -0.94 -7.92 -23.07
CA GLY A 63 -1.08 -6.48 -22.86
C GLY A 63 -0.41 -6.08 -21.55
N TRP A 64 -1.13 -5.41 -20.67
CA TRP A 64 -0.67 -5.09 -19.31
C TRP A 64 -0.66 -6.38 -18.47
N ILE A 65 0.50 -6.86 -18.03
CA ILE A 65 0.65 -8.19 -17.38
C ILE A 65 1.16 -8.14 -15.94
N GLY A 66 1.58 -6.97 -15.47
CA GLY A 66 2.05 -6.76 -14.11
C GLY A 66 2.37 -5.29 -13.86
N ALA A 67 2.42 -4.91 -12.59
CA ALA A 67 2.82 -3.57 -12.20
C ALA A 67 3.31 -3.48 -10.76
N ASP A 68 4.05 -2.41 -10.51
CA ASP A 68 4.39 -1.88 -9.20
C ASP A 68 3.43 -0.76 -8.77
N GLY A 69 3.48 -0.41 -7.49
CA GLY A 69 2.47 0.36 -6.79
C GLY A 69 1.15 -0.40 -6.76
N ILE A 70 0.19 0.13 -6.02
CA ILE A 70 -1.22 0.01 -6.35
C ILE A 70 -1.98 0.95 -5.44
N TYR A 71 -2.55 1.98 -6.03
CA TYR A 71 -3.34 2.96 -5.31
C TYR A 71 -4.74 2.97 -5.86
N ALA A 72 -5.71 3.42 -5.06
CA ALA A 72 -7.07 3.55 -5.52
C ALA A 72 -7.78 4.69 -4.80
N VAL A 73 -8.71 5.32 -5.52
CA VAL A 73 -9.67 6.28 -4.96
C VAL A 73 -11.08 5.91 -5.38
N SER A 74 -12.04 6.14 -4.49
CA SER A 74 -13.46 6.12 -4.83
C SER A 74 -13.77 7.26 -5.80
N LEU A 75 -14.53 7.00 -6.87
CA LEU A 75 -14.95 8.03 -7.82
C LEU A 75 -16.04 8.96 -7.27
N THR A 76 -16.51 8.72 -6.04
CA THR A 76 -17.35 9.65 -5.27
C THR A 76 -16.57 10.39 -4.18
N GLY A 77 -15.30 10.02 -3.98
CA GLY A 77 -14.42 10.53 -2.94
C GLY A 77 -14.77 10.12 -1.51
N LYS A 78 -15.74 9.22 -1.34
CA LYS A 78 -16.07 8.65 -0.02
C LYS A 78 -14.99 7.67 0.40
N GLU A 79 -14.52 7.79 1.63
CA GLU A 79 -13.56 6.86 2.25
C GLU A 79 -14.24 5.76 3.07
N THR A 80 -15.57 5.81 3.19
CA THR A 80 -16.39 4.79 3.82
C THR A 80 -16.53 3.56 2.92
N SER A 81 -16.71 2.39 3.55
CA SER A 81 -16.88 1.10 2.86
C SER A 81 -17.98 1.14 1.79
N ASP A 82 -17.64 0.86 0.53
CA ASP A 82 -18.56 0.66 -0.60
C ASP A 82 -18.39 -0.73 -1.22
N THR A 83 -18.67 -1.78 -0.44
CA THR A 83 -18.61 -3.18 -0.93
C THR A 83 -19.65 -3.51 -1.99
N ALA A 84 -20.65 -2.65 -2.20
CA ALA A 84 -21.58 -2.74 -3.32
C ALA A 84 -20.96 -2.21 -4.62
N GLY A 85 -20.05 -1.24 -4.52
CA GLY A 85 -19.32 -0.68 -5.65
C GLY A 85 -20.07 0.34 -6.46
N ALA A 86 -21.06 0.99 -5.87
CA ALA A 86 -21.91 1.93 -6.58
C ALA A 86 -21.12 3.16 -7.06
N ALA A 87 -20.07 3.55 -6.33
CA ALA A 87 -19.18 4.64 -6.72
C ALA A 87 -18.26 4.27 -7.89
N GLY A 88 -17.76 3.04 -7.92
CA GLY A 88 -16.60 2.66 -8.72
C GLY A 88 -15.30 3.26 -8.17
N SER A 89 -14.17 2.73 -8.64
CA SER A 89 -12.83 3.16 -8.23
C SER A 89 -11.94 3.42 -9.43
N MET A 90 -11.04 4.38 -9.30
CA MET A 90 -9.89 4.50 -10.17
C MET A 90 -8.69 3.93 -9.42
N PHE A 91 -8.06 2.91 -9.99
CA PHE A 91 -6.76 2.40 -9.61
C PHE A 91 -5.68 3.11 -10.42
N TRP A 92 -4.49 3.25 -9.84
CA TRP A 92 -3.30 3.63 -10.59
C TRP A 92 -2.07 2.91 -10.07
N PHE A 93 -1.11 2.78 -10.97
CA PHE A 93 0.07 1.95 -10.84
C PHE A 93 1.30 2.74 -11.27
N SER A 94 2.46 2.35 -10.74
CA SER A 94 3.78 2.85 -11.15
C SER A 94 4.32 1.96 -12.28
N ASP A 95 5.58 1.53 -12.25
CA ASP A 95 6.16 0.76 -13.36
C ASP A 95 5.28 -0.44 -13.74
N CYS A 96 4.91 -0.51 -15.01
CA CYS A 96 3.98 -1.47 -15.59
C CYS A 96 4.67 -2.28 -16.68
N ILE A 97 4.39 -3.57 -16.73
CA ILE A 97 4.98 -4.50 -17.69
C ILE A 97 3.95 -4.81 -18.77
N TYR A 98 4.38 -4.68 -20.01
CA TYR A 98 3.57 -4.93 -21.20
C TYR A 98 4.17 -6.06 -22.01
N GLY A 99 3.39 -7.11 -22.30
CA GLY A 99 3.90 -8.27 -23.01
C GLY A 99 2.86 -9.35 -23.28
N THR A 100 3.36 -10.53 -23.65
CA THR A 100 2.57 -11.74 -23.89
C THR A 100 3.23 -12.88 -23.15
N ILE A 101 2.45 -13.61 -22.36
CA ILE A 101 2.83 -14.84 -21.67
C ILE A 101 2.16 -15.99 -22.42
N GLU A 102 2.93 -16.99 -22.83
CA GLU A 102 2.36 -18.26 -23.33
C GLU A 102 3.10 -19.42 -22.69
N ALA A 103 2.33 -20.41 -22.22
CA ALA A 103 2.87 -21.58 -21.51
C ALA A 103 3.86 -21.17 -20.39
N ASP A 104 3.42 -20.26 -19.52
CA ASP A 104 4.16 -19.73 -18.36
C ASP A 104 5.51 -19.04 -18.69
N THR A 105 5.70 -18.62 -19.94
CA THR A 105 6.93 -17.93 -20.38
C THR A 105 6.61 -16.56 -20.97
N LEU A 106 7.28 -15.51 -20.49
CA LEU A 106 7.22 -14.18 -21.11
C LEU A 106 7.91 -14.20 -22.47
N LYS A 107 7.18 -13.79 -23.51
CA LYS A 107 7.70 -13.72 -24.87
C LYS A 107 8.62 -12.52 -25.07
N LYS A 108 9.51 -12.64 -26.07
CA LYS A 108 10.35 -11.53 -26.52
C LYS A 108 9.49 -10.34 -26.99
N GLY A 109 10.02 -9.13 -26.85
CA GLY A 109 9.32 -7.90 -27.27
C GLY A 109 8.34 -7.37 -26.23
N TRP A 110 8.49 -7.78 -24.95
CA TRP A 110 7.87 -7.10 -23.82
C TRP A 110 8.57 -5.76 -23.56
N GLY A 111 7.94 -4.88 -22.79
CA GLY A 111 8.52 -3.61 -22.37
C GLY A 111 7.90 -3.08 -21.08
N MET A 112 8.41 -1.94 -20.61
CA MET A 112 8.00 -1.34 -19.34
C MET A 112 7.61 0.13 -19.54
N GLY A 113 6.44 0.51 -19.04
CA GLY A 113 6.02 1.92 -18.91
C GLY A 113 6.04 2.34 -17.45
N HIS A 114 5.99 3.63 -17.15
CA HIS A 114 6.23 4.12 -15.78
C HIS A 114 4.99 4.31 -14.92
N ASN A 115 3.81 4.31 -15.56
CA ASN A 115 2.54 4.33 -14.85
C ASN A 115 1.36 3.98 -15.78
N SER A 116 0.30 3.46 -15.19
CA SER A 116 -0.98 3.16 -15.83
C SER A 116 -2.13 3.39 -14.86
N VAL A 117 -3.37 3.30 -15.36
CA VAL A 117 -4.59 3.41 -14.55
C VAL A 117 -5.55 2.27 -14.85
N GLY A 118 -6.33 1.85 -13.86
CA GLY A 118 -7.42 0.91 -13.99
C GLY A 118 -8.75 1.56 -13.60
N MET A 119 -9.75 1.54 -14.47
CA MET A 119 -11.10 1.99 -14.13
C MET A 119 -11.93 0.78 -13.72
N PHE A 120 -12.36 0.73 -12.47
CA PHE A 120 -13.07 -0.40 -11.87
C PHE A 120 -14.51 -0.04 -11.49
N THR A 121 -15.45 -0.92 -11.85
CA THR A 121 -16.87 -0.77 -11.53
C THR A 121 -17.35 -1.93 -10.66
N GLY A 122 -17.41 -1.71 -9.35
CA GLY A 122 -17.79 -2.75 -8.40
C GLY A 122 -17.14 -2.53 -7.04
N GLY A 123 -17.53 -3.36 -6.07
CA GLY A 123 -17.01 -3.35 -4.70
C GLY A 123 -16.39 -4.68 -4.28
N ARG A 124 -16.27 -5.62 -5.23
CA ARG A 124 -15.71 -6.97 -5.06
C ARG A 124 -14.92 -7.34 -6.31
N PRO A 125 -13.82 -8.11 -6.17
CA PRO A 125 -12.92 -8.38 -7.29
C PRO A 125 -13.62 -9.16 -8.39
N ASP A 126 -13.59 -8.61 -9.61
CA ASP A 126 -14.17 -9.20 -10.81
C ASP A 126 -13.34 -8.73 -12.03
N PRO A 127 -12.59 -9.64 -12.70
CA PRO A 127 -11.78 -9.29 -13.86
C PRO A 127 -12.56 -8.64 -15.01
N SER A 128 -13.88 -8.90 -15.10
CA SER A 128 -14.74 -8.30 -16.15
C SER A 128 -15.15 -6.85 -15.88
N LYS A 129 -14.82 -6.33 -14.68
CA LYS A 129 -15.26 -5.03 -14.20
C LYS A 129 -14.15 -3.98 -14.14
N ILE A 130 -12.92 -4.34 -14.49
CA ILE A 130 -11.78 -3.43 -14.54
C ILE A 130 -11.25 -3.31 -15.97
N THR A 131 -10.98 -2.08 -16.38
CA THR A 131 -10.35 -1.79 -17.67
C THR A 131 -9.07 -1.00 -17.44
N PHE A 132 -7.96 -1.48 -17.98
CA PHE A 132 -6.65 -0.84 -17.87
C PHE A 132 -6.38 0.11 -19.03
N TYR A 133 -5.77 1.25 -18.72
CA TYR A 133 -5.39 2.28 -19.66
C TYR A 133 -3.96 2.73 -19.38
N HIS A 134 -3.21 2.94 -20.44
CA HIS A 134 -1.89 3.55 -20.39
C HIS A 134 -1.85 4.71 -21.39
N GLY A 135 -0.66 5.25 -21.67
CA GLY A 135 -0.48 6.29 -22.67
C GLY A 135 -0.88 5.85 -24.09
N ASP A 136 -0.60 6.68 -25.09
CA ASP A 136 -0.99 6.41 -26.47
C ASP A 136 -0.29 5.16 -27.04
N ALA A 137 -0.95 4.01 -26.91
CA ALA A 137 -0.49 2.69 -27.35
C ALA A 137 -0.14 2.63 -28.84
N ASN A 138 -0.71 3.53 -29.65
CA ASN A 138 -0.43 3.59 -31.09
C ASN A 138 0.92 4.26 -31.39
N LYS A 139 1.43 5.09 -30.46
CA LYS A 139 2.76 5.72 -30.57
C LYS A 139 3.82 4.86 -29.92
N ASP A 140 3.54 4.39 -28.71
CA ASP A 140 4.41 3.53 -27.95
C ASP A 140 3.57 2.57 -27.11
N LYS A 141 3.82 1.27 -27.28
CA LYS A 141 3.13 0.20 -26.54
C LYS A 141 3.41 0.25 -25.04
N THR A 142 4.46 0.97 -24.63
CA THR A 142 4.84 1.18 -23.23
C THR A 142 4.60 2.60 -22.74
N ALA A 143 3.89 3.44 -23.50
CA ALA A 143 3.66 4.83 -23.12
C ALA A 143 3.01 4.93 -21.73
N SER A 144 3.56 5.77 -20.85
CA SER A 144 2.99 6.03 -19.53
C SER A 144 1.72 6.86 -19.65
N MET A 145 0.77 6.68 -18.71
CA MET A 145 -0.43 7.52 -18.65
C MET A 145 -0.08 9.00 -18.38
N PHE A 146 0.88 9.23 -17.49
CA PHE A 146 1.34 10.53 -17.04
C PHE A 146 2.84 10.66 -17.23
N GLU A 147 3.24 11.50 -18.19
CA GLU A 147 4.62 11.89 -18.43
C GLU A 147 4.92 13.25 -17.76
N PRO A 148 6.06 13.44 -17.08
CA PRO A 148 6.42 14.71 -16.45
C PRO A 148 6.50 15.88 -17.42
N LYS A 149 5.81 16.98 -17.10
CA LYS A 149 5.75 18.21 -17.90
C LYS A 149 5.79 19.49 -17.05
N THR A 150 6.08 19.39 -15.76
CA THR A 150 6.21 20.56 -14.88
C THR A 150 7.52 21.32 -15.12
N PRO A 151 7.62 22.62 -14.76
CA PRO A 151 8.82 23.43 -14.97
C PRO A 151 10.12 22.81 -14.44
N ASN A 152 10.08 22.06 -13.33
CA ASN A 152 11.27 21.43 -12.75
C ASN A 152 11.71 20.13 -13.45
N THR A 153 11.00 19.69 -14.50
CA THR A 153 11.26 18.42 -15.20
C THR A 153 12.49 18.51 -16.09
N LYS A 154 13.33 17.48 -16.05
CA LYS A 154 14.48 17.33 -16.95
C LYS A 154 14.24 16.19 -17.97
N PRO A 155 14.93 16.22 -19.13
CA PRO A 155 14.86 15.12 -20.08
C PRO A 155 15.22 13.78 -19.44
N GLY A 156 14.37 12.77 -19.64
CA GLY A 156 14.55 11.42 -19.08
C GLY A 156 13.99 11.23 -17.66
N ASP A 157 13.44 12.27 -17.04
CA ASP A 157 12.65 12.10 -15.81
C ASP A 157 11.32 11.38 -16.14
N TYR A 158 10.86 10.54 -15.21
CA TYR A 158 9.56 9.87 -15.27
C TYR A 158 8.83 9.97 -13.93
N TYR A 159 7.56 9.55 -13.89
CA TYR A 159 6.79 9.51 -12.64
C TYR A 159 6.55 8.09 -12.16
N TRP A 160 6.94 7.85 -10.90
CA TRP A 160 6.25 6.88 -10.06
C TRP A 160 5.10 7.59 -9.34
N LEU A 161 3.98 6.90 -9.20
CA LEU A 161 2.80 7.45 -8.56
C LEU A 161 2.78 7.09 -7.07
N GLY A 162 2.34 8.04 -6.26
CA GLY A 162 2.05 7.90 -4.84
C GLY A 162 0.54 7.90 -4.58
N ASP A 163 0.15 8.17 -3.34
CA ASP A 163 -1.26 8.19 -2.97
C ASP A 163 -2.00 9.38 -3.59
N GLY A 164 -3.32 9.40 -3.45
CA GLY A 164 -4.16 10.41 -4.07
C GLY A 164 -5.40 10.73 -3.25
N VAL A 165 -6.09 11.79 -3.65
CA VAL A 165 -7.31 12.24 -2.98
C VAL A 165 -8.31 12.76 -3.99
N PHE A 166 -9.58 12.39 -3.81
CA PHE A 166 -10.69 13.06 -4.47
C PHE A 166 -11.09 14.27 -3.62
N ASN A 167 -10.95 15.47 -4.16
CA ASN A 167 -11.18 16.70 -3.41
C ASN A 167 -12.49 17.39 -3.82
N HIS A 168 -13.54 17.20 -3.02
CA HIS A 168 -14.86 17.81 -3.27
C HIS A 168 -14.83 19.33 -3.33
N ALA A 169 -13.97 20.00 -2.54
CA ALA A 169 -13.88 21.45 -2.49
C ALA A 169 -13.18 22.07 -3.71
N MET A 170 -12.37 21.27 -4.42
CA MET A 170 -11.67 21.67 -5.65
C MET A 170 -12.40 21.13 -6.88
N ASP A 171 -13.69 21.38 -6.98
CA ASP A 171 -14.58 20.91 -8.05
C ASP A 171 -14.48 19.39 -8.29
N SER A 172 -14.38 18.60 -7.22
CA SER A 172 -14.25 17.13 -7.31
C SER A 172 -13.04 16.65 -8.12
N THR A 173 -11.96 17.44 -8.13
CA THR A 173 -10.68 17.08 -8.78
C THR A 173 -10.03 15.92 -8.04
N ILE A 174 -9.51 14.94 -8.78
CA ILE A 174 -8.65 13.90 -8.22
C ILE A 174 -7.20 14.38 -8.31
N TYR A 175 -6.52 14.43 -7.18
CA TYR A 175 -5.08 14.69 -7.10
C TYR A 175 -4.34 13.38 -6.87
N ILE A 176 -3.29 13.13 -7.65
CA ILE A 176 -2.37 12.00 -7.49
C ILE A 176 -0.99 12.56 -7.20
N THR A 177 -0.36 12.13 -6.11
CA THR A 177 1.06 12.40 -5.87
C THR A 177 1.89 11.74 -6.97
N ALA A 178 2.81 12.48 -7.56
CA ALA A 178 3.74 12.00 -8.57
C ALA A 178 5.17 12.27 -8.11
N TYR A 179 5.90 11.20 -7.80
CA TYR A 179 7.31 11.24 -7.49
C TYR A 179 8.10 11.32 -8.79
N ARG A 180 8.85 12.41 -8.97
CA ARG A 180 9.72 12.55 -10.13
C ARG A 180 10.98 11.73 -9.89
N ILE A 181 11.21 10.76 -10.76
CA ILE A 181 12.34 9.83 -10.68
C ILE A 181 13.32 10.11 -11.81
N ARG A 182 14.61 9.94 -11.51
CA ARG A 182 15.69 10.01 -12.50
C ARG A 182 16.56 8.77 -12.40
N ASN A 183 16.91 8.20 -13.54
CA ASN A 183 17.87 7.10 -13.59
C ASN A 183 19.29 7.58 -13.26
N VAL A 184 19.96 6.85 -12.38
CA VAL A 184 21.34 7.08 -11.95
C VAL A 184 22.13 5.77 -12.10
N PRO A 185 22.69 5.50 -13.30
CA PRO A 185 23.39 4.26 -13.58
C PRO A 185 24.56 3.99 -12.62
N GLY A 186 24.82 2.71 -12.32
CA GLY A 186 25.97 2.28 -11.51
C GLY A 186 25.71 2.19 -10.00
N ARG A 187 24.49 2.44 -9.53
CA ARG A 187 24.04 2.16 -8.14
C ARG A 187 23.32 0.81 -8.07
N VAL A 188 23.24 0.22 -6.87
CA VAL A 188 22.44 -1.00 -6.61
C VAL A 188 20.98 -0.77 -6.97
N PHE A 189 20.44 0.39 -6.58
CA PHE A 189 19.18 0.92 -7.08
C PHE A 189 19.49 2.07 -8.04
N PRO A 190 19.36 1.87 -9.37
CA PRO A 190 19.87 2.79 -10.38
C PRO A 190 18.92 3.97 -10.64
N PHE A 191 18.31 4.51 -9.60
CA PHE A 191 17.37 5.62 -9.66
C PHE A 191 17.49 6.52 -8.41
N GLU A 192 16.95 7.72 -8.48
CA GLU A 192 16.78 8.61 -7.33
C GLU A 192 15.49 9.43 -7.47
N GLU A 193 14.83 9.74 -6.35
CA GLU A 193 13.77 10.75 -6.32
C GLU A 193 14.38 12.15 -6.41
N VAL A 194 13.82 12.99 -7.27
CA VAL A 194 14.33 14.35 -7.56
C VAL A 194 13.28 15.43 -7.34
N GLY A 195 12.10 15.07 -6.89
CA GLY A 195 11.04 16.00 -6.48
C GLY A 195 9.66 15.36 -6.44
N VAL A 196 8.70 16.15 -5.99
CA VAL A 196 7.28 15.78 -5.92
C VAL A 196 6.46 16.72 -6.78
N ALA A 197 5.47 16.19 -7.46
CA ALA A 197 4.43 16.94 -8.14
C ALA A 197 3.05 16.38 -7.77
N TYR A 198 2.00 17.12 -8.07
CA TYR A 198 0.64 16.58 -8.13
C TYR A 198 0.15 16.56 -9.57
N ILE A 199 -0.46 15.46 -9.97
CA ILE A 199 -1.30 15.36 -11.16
C ILE A 199 -2.73 15.64 -10.71
N ALA A 200 -3.37 16.64 -11.29
CA ALA A 200 -4.74 17.01 -11.01
C ALA A 200 -5.63 16.65 -12.22
N ILE A 201 -6.57 15.74 -11.99
CA ILE A 201 -7.50 15.21 -12.98
C ILE A 201 -8.87 15.87 -12.73
N PRO A 202 -9.35 16.72 -13.65
CA PRO A 202 -10.65 17.36 -13.51
C PRO A 202 -11.80 16.36 -13.43
N LYS A 203 -12.89 16.77 -12.78
CA LYS A 203 -14.11 15.98 -12.68
C LYS A 203 -14.63 15.57 -14.06
N GLY A 204 -14.96 14.29 -14.21
CA GLY A 204 -15.53 13.76 -15.44
C GLY A 204 -14.53 13.52 -16.57
N SER A 205 -13.24 13.85 -16.38
CA SER A 205 -12.18 13.43 -17.30
C SER A 205 -12.11 11.91 -17.38
N LYS A 206 -11.74 11.40 -18.56
CA LYS A 206 -11.59 9.97 -18.84
C LYS A 206 -10.19 9.69 -19.37
N PRO A 207 -9.63 8.49 -19.17
CA PRO A 207 -8.36 8.11 -19.80
C PRO A 207 -8.37 8.40 -21.31
N PRO A 208 -7.31 8.98 -21.88
CA PRO A 208 -5.99 9.24 -21.29
C PRO A 208 -5.84 10.61 -20.59
N PHE A 209 -6.93 11.14 -19.99
CA PHE A 209 -6.95 12.35 -19.16
C PHE A 209 -6.28 13.57 -19.81
N LYS A 210 -6.69 13.91 -21.03
CA LYS A 210 -6.09 15.00 -21.83
C LYS A 210 -6.10 16.36 -21.14
N ASP A 211 -7.07 16.60 -20.26
CA ASP A 211 -7.26 17.87 -19.54
C ASP A 211 -6.60 17.89 -18.15
N GLN A 212 -5.79 16.88 -17.81
CA GLN A 212 -5.03 16.90 -16.57
C GLN A 212 -4.01 18.05 -16.56
N ARG A 213 -3.66 18.48 -15.35
CA ARG A 213 -2.60 19.47 -15.10
C ARG A 213 -1.63 18.94 -14.07
N GLN A 214 -0.39 19.41 -14.12
CA GLN A 214 0.67 19.00 -13.20
C GLN A 214 1.21 20.21 -12.45
N ILE A 215 1.48 20.03 -11.17
CA ILE A 215 1.86 21.10 -10.24
C ILE A 215 3.11 20.64 -9.51
N ASP A 216 4.23 21.37 -9.65
CA ASP A 216 5.40 21.12 -8.80
C ASP A 216 5.04 21.41 -7.33
N ALA A 217 5.35 20.47 -6.44
CA ALA A 217 5.03 20.58 -5.02
C ALA A 217 6.33 20.70 -4.19
N PRO A 218 6.47 21.71 -3.30
CA PRO A 218 7.63 21.88 -2.42
C PRO A 218 7.58 20.91 -1.23
N LEU A 219 7.37 19.63 -1.52
CA LEU A 219 7.09 18.54 -0.58
C LEU A 219 8.24 17.53 -0.50
N PHE A 220 9.41 17.97 -0.95
CA PHE A 220 10.63 17.19 -1.04
C PHE A 220 11.80 17.99 -0.45
N VAL A 221 12.48 17.39 0.54
CA VAL A 221 13.71 17.91 1.15
C VAL A 221 14.76 16.83 1.05
N ASN A 222 15.93 17.19 0.52
CA ASN A 222 17.06 16.29 0.38
C ASN A 222 18.34 16.99 0.89
N ASP A 223 18.37 17.27 2.18
CA ASP A 223 19.50 17.90 2.85
C ASP A 223 20.49 16.80 3.32
N PRO A 224 21.79 17.12 3.52
CA PRO A 224 22.74 16.15 4.06
C PRO A 224 22.29 15.56 5.39
N GLY A 225 22.04 14.24 5.43
CA GLY A 225 21.59 13.53 6.63
C GLY A 225 20.10 13.63 6.94
N ALA A 226 19.30 14.35 6.14
CA ALA A 226 17.86 14.48 6.30
C ALA A 226 17.16 14.46 4.94
N HIS A 227 16.43 13.39 4.67
CA HIS A 227 15.59 13.23 3.50
C HIS A 227 14.13 13.22 3.96
N THR A 228 13.25 13.99 3.33
CA THR A 228 11.82 14.01 3.65
C THR A 228 11.02 14.15 2.37
N MET A 229 10.05 13.25 2.19
CA MET A 229 9.18 13.23 1.03
C MET A 229 7.72 13.01 1.47
N PHE A 230 6.85 13.96 1.13
CA PHE A 230 5.40 13.87 1.38
C PHE A 230 4.64 13.25 0.21
N GLY A 231 3.41 12.83 0.48
CA GLY A 231 2.47 12.24 -0.48
C GLY A 231 2.38 10.71 -0.43
N THR A 232 2.97 10.07 0.59
CA THR A 232 2.88 8.60 0.78
C THR A 232 1.47 8.16 1.18
N CYS A 233 0.72 9.06 1.83
CA CYS A 233 -0.70 8.86 2.11
C CYS A 233 -1.43 10.21 2.14
N LEU A 234 -2.60 10.30 1.52
CA LEU A 234 -3.50 11.45 1.60
C LEU A 234 -4.82 11.01 2.25
N MET A 235 -5.13 11.57 3.41
CA MET A 235 -6.31 11.21 4.20
C MET A 235 -7.23 12.43 4.36
N PRO A 236 -8.33 12.53 3.59
CA PRO A 236 -9.28 13.62 3.72
C PRO A 236 -10.11 13.50 5.00
N ASN A 237 -10.05 14.50 5.88
CA ASN A 237 -10.94 14.65 7.03
C ASN A 237 -12.03 15.70 6.74
N THR A 238 -12.80 15.46 5.67
CA THR A 238 -13.77 16.41 5.12
C THR A 238 -15.18 15.84 5.16
N LYS A 239 -16.19 16.71 5.07
CA LYS A 239 -17.60 16.28 4.98
C LYS A 239 -17.86 15.46 3.72
N GLY A 240 -17.25 15.83 2.60
CA GLY A 240 -17.43 15.15 1.32
C GLY A 240 -16.87 13.72 1.32
N ALA A 241 -15.77 13.50 2.05
CA ALA A 241 -15.18 12.17 2.24
C ALA A 241 -15.95 11.28 3.23
N GLU A 242 -17.01 11.81 3.87
CA GLU A 242 -17.75 11.18 4.97
C GLU A 242 -16.85 10.80 6.15
N ALA A 243 -15.83 11.62 6.42
CA ALA A 243 -14.98 11.43 7.59
C ALA A 243 -15.81 11.55 8.89
N PRO A 244 -15.48 10.78 9.95
CA PRO A 244 -16.32 10.69 11.15
C PRO A 244 -16.41 12.01 11.92
N ASN A 245 -15.33 12.80 11.97
CA ASN A 245 -15.26 14.09 12.67
C ASN A 245 -14.58 15.13 11.75
N PRO A 246 -15.28 15.61 10.71
CA PRO A 246 -14.67 16.38 9.64
C PRO A 246 -14.23 17.77 10.13
N ASP A 247 -12.94 18.05 10.00
CA ASP A 247 -12.32 19.35 10.33
C ASP A 247 -12.01 20.20 9.07
N GLY A 248 -12.30 19.65 7.89
CA GLY A 248 -12.11 20.31 6.59
C GLY A 248 -10.64 20.31 6.11
N TYR A 249 -9.77 19.54 6.73
CA TYR A 249 -8.39 19.36 6.29
C TYR A 249 -8.21 18.06 5.51
N ILE A 250 -7.26 18.09 4.59
CA ILE A 250 -6.62 16.89 4.04
C ILE A 250 -5.30 16.73 4.80
N TYR A 251 -5.14 15.58 5.46
CA TYR A 251 -3.88 15.21 6.10
C TYR A 251 -2.99 14.52 5.07
N VAL A 252 -1.77 15.00 4.93
CA VAL A 252 -0.81 14.50 3.94
C VAL A 252 0.40 13.98 4.70
N TYR A 253 0.64 12.69 4.57
CA TYR A 253 1.73 12.01 5.25
C TYR A 253 2.96 11.97 4.36
N GLY A 254 4.12 11.88 4.99
CA GLY A 254 5.41 11.72 4.35
C GLY A 254 6.31 10.77 5.12
N VAL A 255 7.43 10.40 4.50
CA VAL A 255 8.48 9.61 5.12
C VAL A 255 9.73 10.49 5.27
N LYS A 256 10.30 10.48 6.47
CA LYS A 256 11.50 11.22 6.84
C LYS A 256 12.60 10.26 7.30
N SER A 257 13.83 10.48 6.85
CA SER A 257 15.00 9.81 7.40
C SER A 257 15.56 10.57 8.63
N PRO A 258 16.23 9.87 9.56
CA PRO A 258 16.51 8.42 9.60
C PRO A 258 15.29 7.57 10.03
N ASN A 259 15.41 6.24 9.93
CA ASN A 259 14.45 5.23 10.43
C ASN A 259 13.05 5.24 9.81
N ASN A 260 12.88 5.81 8.61
CA ASN A 260 11.60 5.90 7.91
C ASN A 260 10.48 6.39 8.84
N GLN A 261 10.69 7.58 9.43
CA GLN A 261 9.72 8.22 10.30
C GLN A 261 8.53 8.71 9.49
N LEU A 262 7.32 8.34 9.91
CA LEU A 262 6.09 8.93 9.41
C LEU A 262 6.00 10.37 9.91
N VAL A 263 5.82 11.32 9.00
CA VAL A 263 5.58 12.73 9.30
C VAL A 263 4.24 13.15 8.71
N VAL A 264 3.63 14.22 9.24
CA VAL A 264 2.30 14.66 8.80
C VAL A 264 2.25 16.16 8.58
N ALA A 265 1.60 16.54 7.48
CA ALA A 265 1.20 17.88 7.13
C ALA A 265 -0.34 17.93 6.99
N ARG A 266 -0.90 19.13 6.94
CA ARG A 266 -2.31 19.32 6.62
C ARG A 266 -2.54 20.63 5.86
N VAL A 267 -3.58 20.65 5.04
CA VAL A 267 -4.06 21.84 4.33
C VAL A 267 -5.58 21.80 4.26
N LYS A 268 -6.26 22.95 4.24
CA LYS A 268 -7.71 22.97 3.97
C LYS A 268 -7.97 22.42 2.58
N ASP A 269 -9.03 21.64 2.44
CA ASP A 269 -9.41 21.04 1.16
C ASP A 269 -9.57 22.07 0.02
N SER A 270 -10.15 23.24 0.32
CA SER A 270 -10.29 24.37 -0.61
C SER A 270 -8.98 25.11 -0.93
N GLU A 271 -7.89 24.82 -0.24
CA GLU A 271 -6.59 25.51 -0.37
C GLU A 271 -5.48 24.55 -0.81
N PHE A 272 -5.83 23.34 -1.28
CA PHE A 272 -4.88 22.24 -1.51
C PHE A 272 -3.67 22.60 -2.37
N GLU A 273 -3.86 23.45 -3.38
CA GLU A 273 -2.81 23.89 -4.30
C GLU A 273 -1.97 25.08 -3.80
N ASP A 274 -2.41 25.78 -2.76
CA ASP A 274 -1.65 26.88 -2.17
C ASP A 274 -0.72 26.33 -1.09
N PHE A 275 0.49 25.95 -1.52
CA PHE A 275 1.52 25.39 -0.62
C PHE A 275 1.95 26.33 0.51
N THR A 276 1.63 27.63 0.45
CA THR A 276 1.89 28.56 1.56
C THR A 276 0.92 28.40 2.72
N LYS A 277 -0.20 27.70 2.51
CA LYS A 277 -1.23 27.38 3.53
C LYS A 277 -0.99 26.06 4.24
N TRP A 278 -0.02 25.27 3.77
CA TRP A 278 0.26 23.96 4.33
C TRP A 278 0.91 24.10 5.71
N GLY A 279 0.36 23.36 6.68
CA GLY A 279 0.92 23.24 8.02
C GLY A 279 1.64 21.91 8.19
N PHE A 280 2.85 21.95 8.72
CA PHE A 280 3.73 20.82 9.00
C PHE A 280 3.79 20.58 10.51
N TRP A 281 3.50 19.36 10.97
CA TRP A 281 3.46 19.04 12.41
C TRP A 281 4.87 18.94 12.99
N ASP A 282 5.21 19.81 13.93
CA ASP A 282 6.54 19.84 14.57
C ASP A 282 6.62 19.04 15.88
N GLY A 283 5.54 18.34 16.24
CA GLY A 283 5.41 17.62 17.52
C GLY A 283 4.55 18.36 18.55
N ALA A 284 4.33 19.66 18.37
CA ALA A 284 3.52 20.50 19.26
C ALA A 284 2.54 21.41 18.50
N ASN A 285 2.95 21.96 17.37
CA ASN A 285 2.22 22.93 16.58
C ASN A 285 2.28 22.61 15.08
N TRP A 286 1.42 23.29 14.31
CA TRP A 286 1.48 23.28 12.85
C TRP A 286 2.30 24.49 12.38
N GLY A 287 3.53 24.25 11.93
CA GLY A 287 4.43 25.26 11.37
C GLY A 287 4.43 25.28 9.85
N THR A 288 5.23 26.15 9.23
CA THR A 288 5.35 26.25 7.76
C THR A 288 6.63 25.62 7.20
N ASP A 289 7.52 25.16 8.07
CA ASP A 289 8.83 24.61 7.68
C ASP A 289 8.81 23.08 7.70
N ILE A 290 8.80 22.49 6.51
CA ILE A 290 8.88 21.04 6.27
C ILE A 290 10.06 20.37 7.00
N ARG A 291 11.19 21.08 7.22
CA ARG A 291 12.38 20.52 7.89
C ARG A 291 12.15 20.25 9.37
N LYS A 292 11.19 20.94 9.98
CA LYS A 292 10.86 20.83 11.40
C LYS A 292 9.84 19.72 11.69
N CYS A 293 9.37 19.01 10.68
CA CYS A 293 8.44 17.91 10.88
C CYS A 293 8.99 16.87 11.86
N ALA A 294 8.18 16.55 12.87
CA ALA A 294 8.49 15.51 13.84
C ALA A 294 7.89 14.16 13.41
N GLY A 295 8.64 13.09 13.61
CA GLY A 295 8.17 11.73 13.41
C GLY A 295 7.05 11.37 14.40
N ILE A 296 5.98 10.76 13.91
CA ILE A 296 4.82 10.31 14.71
C ILE A 296 4.69 8.79 14.79
N LEU A 297 5.42 8.08 13.93
CA LEU A 297 5.59 6.62 13.87
C LEU A 297 6.92 6.34 13.16
N GLU A 298 7.52 5.17 13.33
CA GLU A 298 8.81 4.81 12.71
C GLU A 298 8.72 3.48 11.94
N HIS A 299 9.73 3.21 11.11
CA HIS A 299 9.85 1.99 10.31
C HIS A 299 8.72 1.81 9.28
N VAL A 300 8.15 2.92 8.79
CA VAL A 300 7.10 2.87 7.76
C VAL A 300 7.67 2.65 6.36
N SER A 301 6.78 2.34 5.40
CA SER A 301 7.09 2.21 3.97
C SER A 301 6.69 3.47 3.19
N ASN A 302 7.29 3.66 2.01
CA ASN A 302 6.98 4.78 1.10
C ASN A 302 5.61 4.66 0.42
N GLU A 303 4.99 3.48 0.45
CA GLU A 303 3.59 3.25 0.13
C GLU A 303 2.92 2.69 1.38
N MET A 304 1.94 3.42 1.89
CA MET A 304 1.25 3.12 3.14
C MET A 304 -0.14 3.77 3.17
N SER A 305 -0.93 3.50 4.20
CA SER A 305 -2.23 4.17 4.41
C SER A 305 -2.47 4.52 5.86
N VAL A 306 -2.98 5.73 6.11
CA VAL A 306 -3.67 6.08 7.36
C VAL A 306 -5.13 6.32 7.00
N SER A 307 -6.04 5.70 7.75
CA SER A 307 -7.47 5.86 7.55
C SER A 307 -8.21 5.89 8.88
N PHE A 308 -9.39 6.50 8.91
CA PHE A 308 -10.23 6.47 10.10
C PHE A 308 -10.71 5.04 10.37
N MET A 309 -10.70 4.66 11.64
CA MET A 309 -11.36 3.43 12.08
C MET A 309 -12.87 3.60 11.97
N ASN A 310 -13.56 2.57 11.47
CA ASN A 310 -15.02 2.59 11.31
C ASN A 310 -15.76 2.24 12.62
N ASP A 311 -15.39 2.92 13.71
CA ASP A 311 -15.94 2.72 15.05
C ASP A 311 -16.51 4.01 15.68
N GLY A 312 -16.51 5.11 14.92
CA GLY A 312 -17.01 6.42 15.36
C GLY A 312 -16.10 7.14 16.37
N THR A 313 -14.97 6.56 16.78
CA THR A 313 -14.10 7.14 17.81
C THR A 313 -13.22 8.28 17.31
N GLY A 314 -13.07 8.43 16.00
CA GLY A 314 -12.12 9.37 15.39
C GLY A 314 -10.66 8.90 15.44
N ARG A 315 -10.41 7.68 15.95
CA ARG A 315 -9.11 7.03 15.86
C ARG A 315 -8.77 6.70 14.41
N VAL A 316 -7.48 6.58 14.15
CA VAL A 316 -6.95 6.19 12.84
C VAL A 316 -6.21 4.86 12.94
N ILE A 317 -6.07 4.17 11.82
CA ILE A 317 -5.25 2.98 11.66
C ILE A 317 -4.27 3.19 10.51
N ALA A 318 -2.98 3.08 10.83
CA ALA A 318 -1.89 3.04 9.85
C ALA A 318 -1.63 1.60 9.43
N THR A 319 -1.41 1.36 8.14
CA THR A 319 -0.95 0.09 7.56
C THR A 319 0.28 0.36 6.72
N TYR A 320 1.34 -0.43 6.92
CA TYR A 320 2.62 -0.26 6.25
C TYR A 320 3.44 -1.55 6.25
N GLN A 321 4.42 -1.63 5.34
CA GLN A 321 5.46 -2.65 5.36
C GLN A 321 6.60 -2.18 6.28
N TYR A 322 7.12 -3.06 7.14
CA TYR A 322 8.23 -2.71 8.02
C TYR A 322 9.50 -2.39 7.24
N ASP A 323 10.15 -1.26 7.55
CA ASP A 323 11.41 -0.80 6.92
C ASP A 323 11.37 -0.85 5.38
N SER A 324 10.24 -0.41 4.80
CA SER A 324 9.95 -0.35 3.37
C SER A 324 9.81 -1.71 2.65
N ASN A 325 10.72 -2.67 2.87
CA ASN A 325 10.80 -3.91 2.10
C ASN A 325 11.11 -5.18 2.94
N LYS A 326 10.93 -5.14 4.26
CA LYS A 326 10.98 -6.36 5.08
C LYS A 326 9.68 -7.14 4.92
N PRO A 327 9.67 -8.48 5.04
CA PRO A 327 8.50 -9.31 4.75
C PRO A 327 7.35 -9.17 5.76
N ASP A 328 7.46 -8.32 6.77
CA ASP A 328 6.45 -8.16 7.80
C ASP A 328 5.57 -6.91 7.55
N ILE A 329 4.25 -7.10 7.56
CA ILE A 329 3.24 -6.02 7.47
C ILE A 329 2.73 -5.71 8.87
N TYR A 330 2.66 -4.42 9.18
CA TYR A 330 2.22 -3.91 10.48
C TYR A 330 0.98 -3.03 10.36
N VAL A 331 0.21 -3.01 11.45
CA VAL A 331 -0.81 -1.99 11.69
C VAL A 331 -0.52 -1.26 12.99
N ALA A 332 -0.80 0.05 13.04
CA ALA A 332 -0.70 0.86 14.25
C ALA A 332 -1.94 1.73 14.42
N VAL A 333 -2.57 1.67 15.59
CA VAL A 333 -3.71 2.54 15.90
C VAL A 333 -3.17 3.89 16.39
N GLY A 334 -3.76 4.99 15.91
CA GLY A 334 -3.48 6.35 16.36
C GLY A 334 -4.69 6.97 17.03
N ALA A 335 -4.47 7.74 18.09
CA ALA A 335 -5.54 8.47 18.77
C ALA A 335 -6.16 9.58 17.90
N SER A 336 -5.41 10.09 16.93
CA SER A 336 -5.83 11.11 15.96
C SER A 336 -4.96 11.01 14.70
N PRO A 337 -5.25 11.76 13.61
CA PRO A 337 -4.41 11.77 12.41
C PRO A 337 -2.91 12.04 12.66
N LYS A 338 -2.59 12.86 13.67
CA LYS A 338 -1.21 13.17 14.07
C LYS A 338 -0.68 12.32 15.23
N GLY A 339 -1.39 11.23 15.58
CA GLY A 339 -1.08 10.40 16.73
C GLY A 339 -1.54 10.98 18.09
N PRO A 340 -0.96 10.53 19.21
CA PRO A 340 0.10 9.52 19.27
C PRO A 340 -0.37 8.16 18.73
N PHE A 341 0.55 7.42 18.11
CA PHE A 341 0.33 6.04 17.71
C PHE A 341 0.68 5.08 18.85
N PHE A 342 -0.16 4.07 19.04
CA PHE A 342 0.09 2.96 19.94
C PHE A 342 1.14 2.01 19.33
N PRO A 343 1.77 1.13 20.15
CA PRO A 343 2.72 0.15 19.64
C PRO A 343 2.15 -0.65 18.46
N PRO A 344 2.92 -0.78 17.35
CA PRO A 344 2.45 -1.43 16.16
C PRO A 344 2.33 -2.94 16.36
N LYS A 345 1.39 -3.57 15.63
CA LYS A 345 1.16 -5.01 15.65
C LYS A 345 1.49 -5.59 14.29
N LYS A 346 2.35 -6.61 14.27
CA LYS A 346 2.54 -7.42 13.06
C LYS A 346 1.27 -8.18 12.76
N VAL A 347 0.77 -8.06 11.53
CA VAL A 347 -0.45 -8.74 11.08
C VAL A 347 -0.17 -9.82 10.04
N TRP A 348 0.92 -9.68 9.27
CA TRP A 348 1.23 -10.63 8.21
C TRP A 348 2.73 -10.76 8.00
N HIS A 349 3.15 -11.96 7.60
CA HIS A 349 4.48 -12.24 7.08
C HIS A 349 4.29 -12.77 5.65
N THR A 350 4.88 -12.10 4.68
CA THR A 350 4.66 -12.38 3.26
C THR A 350 5.29 -13.72 2.88
N PRO A 351 4.53 -14.72 2.40
CA PRO A 351 5.09 -16.02 2.05
C PRO A 351 5.90 -16.01 0.75
N GLU A 352 5.70 -15.01 -0.12
CA GLU A 352 6.28 -14.97 -1.46
C GLU A 352 7.82 -14.87 -1.44
N ILE A 353 8.41 -14.34 -0.37
CA ILE A 353 9.87 -14.30 -0.21
C ILE A 353 10.55 -15.68 -0.12
N TYR A 354 9.75 -16.75 0.07
CA TYR A 354 10.24 -18.13 0.10
C TYR A 354 10.05 -18.86 -1.23
N GLU A 355 9.40 -18.24 -2.22
CA GLU A 355 9.19 -18.83 -3.54
C GLU A 355 10.47 -18.80 -4.39
N ASP A 356 11.33 -17.79 -4.18
CA ASP A 356 12.66 -17.67 -4.79
C ASP A 356 13.56 -16.79 -3.91
N ILE A 357 14.87 -17.07 -3.89
CA ILE A 357 15.87 -16.34 -3.10
C ILE A 357 15.99 -14.85 -3.49
N ASP A 358 15.69 -14.51 -4.73
CA ASP A 358 15.79 -13.15 -5.21
C ASP A 358 14.50 -12.34 -4.97
N PHE A 359 13.44 -12.96 -4.45
CA PHE A 359 12.16 -12.28 -4.20
C PHE A 359 12.16 -11.47 -2.90
N TYR A 360 11.54 -10.30 -2.96
CA TYR A 360 11.25 -9.43 -1.83
C TYR A 360 9.85 -8.85 -1.96
N THR A 361 9.30 -8.41 -0.83
CA THR A 361 7.97 -7.79 -0.76
C THR A 361 8.04 -6.45 -0.06
N TYR A 362 7.18 -5.53 -0.46
CA TYR A 362 7.26 -4.12 -0.05
C TYR A 362 5.91 -3.44 -0.19
N ASN A 363 5.83 -2.20 0.32
CA ASN A 363 4.77 -1.26 -0.03
C ASN A 363 3.35 -1.72 0.34
N ALA A 364 3.14 -2.16 1.58
CA ALA A 364 1.82 -2.55 2.04
C ALA A 364 0.90 -1.34 2.30
N LYS A 365 -0.31 -1.36 1.74
CA LYS A 365 -1.29 -0.26 1.84
C LYS A 365 -2.72 -0.79 1.96
N ALA A 366 -3.57 -0.12 2.74
CA ALA A 366 -5.00 -0.42 2.86
C ALA A 366 -5.89 0.46 1.97
N TYR A 367 -7.08 -0.07 1.63
CA TYR A 367 -8.10 0.60 0.81
C TYR A 367 -9.44 0.72 1.55
N PRO A 368 -9.66 1.78 2.35
CA PRO A 368 -10.85 1.90 3.21
C PRO A 368 -12.17 1.75 2.45
N HIS A 369 -12.31 2.41 1.30
CA HIS A 369 -13.52 2.36 0.49
C HIS A 369 -13.82 0.99 -0.14
N LEU A 370 -12.81 0.12 -0.30
CA LEU A 370 -12.97 -1.26 -0.79
C LEU A 370 -13.04 -2.29 0.35
N SER A 371 -12.81 -1.87 1.58
CA SER A 371 -12.82 -2.74 2.75
C SER A 371 -14.24 -2.94 3.26
N ALA A 372 -14.51 -4.11 3.84
CA ALA A 372 -15.75 -4.30 4.58
C ALA A 372 -15.72 -3.51 5.90
N PRO A 373 -16.87 -3.15 6.49
CA PRO A 373 -16.90 -2.51 7.81
C PRO A 373 -16.18 -3.34 8.87
N GLY A 374 -15.24 -2.72 9.61
CA GLY A 374 -14.41 -3.41 10.62
C GLY A 374 -13.29 -4.28 10.03
N GLU A 375 -12.98 -4.11 8.75
CA GLU A 375 -11.94 -4.85 8.04
C GLU A 375 -11.04 -3.88 7.28
N LEU A 376 -9.81 -4.29 7.00
CA LEU A 376 -8.91 -3.66 6.02
C LEU A 376 -8.66 -4.64 4.89
N LEU A 377 -8.91 -4.22 3.65
CA LEU A 377 -8.28 -4.82 2.47
C LEU A 377 -6.91 -4.20 2.31
N ILE A 378 -5.86 -5.02 2.34
CA ILE A 378 -4.47 -4.59 2.28
C ILE A 378 -3.79 -5.25 1.09
N SER A 379 -3.13 -4.47 0.25
CA SER A 379 -2.21 -4.98 -0.77
C SER A 379 -0.76 -4.94 -0.27
N TYR A 380 0.12 -5.65 -0.96
CA TYR A 380 1.57 -5.46 -0.95
C TYR A 380 2.15 -5.93 -2.28
N ASN A 381 3.29 -5.36 -2.67
CA ASN A 381 3.95 -5.69 -3.93
C ASN A 381 4.97 -6.81 -3.73
N VAL A 382 5.26 -7.51 -4.83
CA VAL A 382 6.27 -8.56 -4.88
C VAL A 382 7.21 -8.24 -6.03
N ASN A 383 8.52 -8.22 -5.75
CA ASN A 383 9.54 -7.90 -6.73
C ASN A 383 10.82 -8.73 -6.53
N ALA A 384 11.76 -8.62 -7.45
CA ALA A 384 12.95 -9.45 -7.54
C ALA A 384 14.22 -8.61 -7.71
N PHE A 385 15.30 -8.97 -7.01
CA PHE A 385 16.61 -8.32 -7.17
C PHE A 385 17.20 -8.56 -8.56
N ASP A 386 16.99 -9.75 -9.15
CA ASP A 386 17.31 -10.08 -10.55
C ASP A 386 16.05 -9.95 -11.43
N PHE A 387 15.52 -8.72 -11.53
CA PHE A 387 14.23 -8.41 -12.14
C PHE A 387 14.04 -9.04 -13.52
N GLU A 388 14.94 -8.76 -14.46
CA GLU A 388 14.79 -9.16 -15.87
C GLU A 388 14.74 -10.68 -16.04
N ARG A 389 15.64 -11.38 -15.32
CA ARG A 389 15.68 -12.84 -15.36
C ARG A 389 14.45 -13.44 -14.68
N LYS A 390 14.08 -12.95 -13.50
CA LYS A 390 12.92 -13.48 -12.77
C LYS A 390 11.61 -13.22 -13.48
N MET A 391 11.46 -12.08 -14.13
CA MET A 391 10.28 -11.78 -14.96
C MET A 391 10.12 -12.80 -16.10
N THR A 392 11.22 -13.24 -16.70
CA THR A 392 11.15 -14.26 -17.76
C THR A 392 10.74 -15.65 -17.23
N MET A 393 11.19 -16.00 -16.01
CA MET A 393 10.94 -17.32 -15.40
C MET A 393 9.62 -17.40 -14.60
N HIS A 394 9.17 -16.26 -14.05
CA HIS A 394 8.00 -16.14 -13.19
C HIS A 394 7.14 -14.95 -13.64
N PRO A 395 6.58 -14.98 -14.87
CA PRO A 395 5.98 -13.80 -15.48
C PRO A 395 4.68 -13.31 -14.82
N HIS A 396 4.07 -14.13 -13.94
CA HIS A 396 2.91 -13.75 -13.13
C HIS A 396 3.25 -13.29 -11.71
N HIS A 397 4.53 -13.17 -11.38
CA HIS A 397 4.93 -12.97 -9.99
C HIS A 397 4.93 -11.50 -9.57
N LEU A 398 5.37 -10.59 -10.45
CA LEU A 398 5.49 -9.15 -10.23
C LEU A 398 4.13 -8.44 -10.33
N ARG A 399 3.26 -8.79 -9.39
CA ARG A 399 1.92 -8.23 -9.23
C ARG A 399 1.57 -8.14 -7.74
N PRO A 400 0.67 -7.24 -7.35
CA PRO A 400 0.24 -7.14 -5.96
C PRO A 400 -0.38 -8.44 -5.44
N ARG A 401 -0.19 -8.69 -4.15
CA ARG A 401 -0.91 -9.69 -3.35
C ARG A 401 -1.82 -8.97 -2.38
N PHE A 402 -2.88 -9.64 -1.94
CA PHE A 402 -3.85 -9.05 -1.04
C PHE A 402 -4.15 -9.94 0.15
N ILE A 403 -4.36 -9.29 1.28
CA ILE A 403 -4.89 -9.89 2.51
C ILE A 403 -6.05 -9.04 3.01
N THR A 404 -6.86 -9.63 3.89
CA THR A 404 -7.78 -8.88 4.73
C THR A 404 -7.42 -9.01 6.18
N VAL A 405 -7.62 -7.94 6.94
CA VAL A 405 -7.40 -7.87 8.39
C VAL A 405 -8.67 -7.37 9.04
N LYS A 406 -9.39 -8.25 9.73
CA LYS A 406 -10.53 -7.89 10.58
C LYS A 406 -10.03 -7.50 11.96
N TYR A 407 -10.52 -6.40 12.53
CA TYR A 407 -10.05 -5.84 13.80
C TYR A 407 -11.18 -5.41 14.74
#